data_AF-A0A962M4N1-F1
#
_entry.id   AF-A0A962M4N1-F1
#
_cell.length_a   1.000
_cell.length_b   1.000
_cell.length_c   1.000
_cell.angle_alpha   90.00
_cell.angle_beta   90.00
_cell.angle_gamma   90.00
#
_symmetry.space_group_name_H-M   'P 1'
#
loop_
_entity.id
_entity.type
_entity.pdbx_description
1 polymer ?
#
loop_
_entity_poly.entity_id
_entity_poly.type
_entity_poly.pdbx_seq_one_letter_code
_entity_poly.pdbx_strand_id
1 'polypeptide(L)'
;MAKYLQLDYANSQFYEYSKDKKDGFESHKNSKGTESFRKYYKAGVYGTLMNVSIRDSFNGSKIISVALKDANNDFLYLQFDLLNTNGSVEAKYAEHIIRHLGNMKKGEDYRIFPYKLDAESQKKYDEDNGNEVKDKYYDSHGVSIKTANLSEEKVLAKVEPFLVYSGEGDNVIPSLDWKADPVDETKKKPTGASKDAKDTFLKIALKNAVDGHLKYEQTDSDSSTEGESTTTSESKPVAKPQTSSEDVDEDDDLPF
;
A
#
# COMPACT_ATOMS: atom_id res chain seq x y z
N MET A 1 -8.63 11.24 15.29
CA MET A 1 -8.80 9.76 15.36
C MET A 1 -7.91 9.10 14.30
N ALA A 2 -7.59 7.82 14.42
CA ALA A 2 -6.84 7.06 13.41
C ALA A 2 -7.70 5.92 12.84
N LYS A 3 -7.78 5.82 11.52
CA LYS A 3 -8.51 4.76 10.80
C LYS A 3 -7.52 3.98 9.96
N TYR A 4 -7.56 2.66 10.06
CA TYR A 4 -6.71 1.76 9.28
C TYR A 4 -7.55 1.16 8.17
N LEU A 5 -7.19 1.49 6.93
CA LEU A 5 -7.95 1.12 5.75
C LEU A 5 -7.25 -0.03 5.04
N GLN A 6 -7.91 -1.18 5.00
CA GLN A 6 -7.43 -2.38 4.33
C GLN A 6 -7.91 -2.40 2.88
N LEU A 7 -7.16 -3.06 2.01
CA LEU A 7 -7.55 -3.26 0.63
C LEU A 7 -8.37 -4.56 0.50
N ASP A 8 -9.60 -4.45 0.00
CA ASP A 8 -10.34 -5.59 -0.49
C ASP A 8 -9.86 -5.94 -1.90
N TYR A 9 -9.04 -6.99 -2.01
CA TYR A 9 -8.47 -7.45 -3.27
C TYR A 9 -9.53 -7.98 -4.26
N ALA A 10 -10.69 -8.42 -3.78
CA ALA A 10 -11.74 -8.95 -4.65
C ALA A 10 -12.44 -7.83 -5.41
N ASN A 11 -12.78 -6.74 -4.71
CA ASN A 11 -13.54 -5.62 -5.24
C ASN A 11 -12.70 -4.37 -5.54
N SER A 12 -11.41 -4.38 -5.20
CA SER A 12 -10.47 -3.26 -5.39
C SER A 12 -10.93 -1.99 -4.69
N GLN A 13 -11.30 -2.11 -3.42
CA GLN A 13 -11.81 -1.00 -2.62
C GLN A 13 -11.11 -0.96 -1.27
N PHE A 14 -10.87 0.24 -0.76
CA PHE A 14 -10.49 0.37 0.64
C PHE A 14 -11.70 0.17 1.54
N TYR A 15 -11.50 -0.48 2.67
CA TYR A 15 -12.49 -0.57 3.72
C TYR A 15 -11.91 -0.34 5.10
N GLU A 16 -12.75 0.20 5.99
CA GLU A 16 -12.50 0.25 7.42
C GLU A 16 -13.20 -0.95 8.08
N TYR A 17 -12.48 -1.65 8.94
CA TYR A 17 -13.00 -2.80 9.69
C TYR A 17 -13.56 -2.39 11.06
N SER A 18 -14.65 -3.01 11.48
CA SER A 18 -15.21 -2.89 12.83
C SER A 18 -15.77 -4.23 13.30
N LYS A 19 -15.54 -4.55 14.59
CA LYS A 19 -16.22 -5.68 15.27
C LYS A 19 -17.68 -5.33 15.58
N ASP A 20 -17.95 -4.06 15.84
CA ASP A 20 -19.28 -3.57 16.20
C ASP A 20 -19.99 -2.94 15.01
N LYS A 21 -21.32 -3.06 15.00
CA LYS A 21 -22.18 -2.37 14.03
C LYS A 21 -22.11 -0.86 14.25
N LYS A 22 -21.82 -0.13 13.17
CA LYS A 22 -21.72 1.34 13.15
C LYS A 22 -22.47 1.88 11.94
N ASP A 23 -22.81 3.17 12.00
CA ASP A 23 -23.44 3.84 10.87
C ASP A 23 -22.53 3.84 9.64
N GLY A 24 -23.11 3.56 8.47
CA GLY A 24 -22.38 3.42 7.21
C GLY A 24 -21.51 2.16 7.06
N PHE A 25 -21.56 1.22 8.01
CA PHE A 25 -20.89 -0.08 7.87
C PHE A 25 -21.87 -1.16 7.40
N GLU A 26 -21.40 -1.99 6.46
CA GLU A 26 -22.13 -3.15 5.91
C GLU A 26 -21.66 -4.43 6.62
N SER A 27 -22.58 -5.37 6.89
CA SER A 27 -22.24 -6.67 7.48
C SER A 27 -21.45 -7.54 6.49
N HIS A 28 -20.43 -8.21 6.98
CA HIS A 28 -19.58 -9.13 6.24
C HIS A 28 -19.35 -10.38 7.08
N LYS A 29 -19.71 -11.55 6.52
CA LYS A 29 -19.46 -12.85 7.15
C LYS A 29 -18.28 -13.54 6.47
N ASN A 30 -17.33 -14.01 7.27
CA ASN A 30 -16.23 -14.81 6.76
C ASN A 30 -16.70 -16.25 6.45
N SER A 31 -15.82 -17.08 5.89
CA SER A 31 -16.09 -18.49 5.57
C SER A 31 -16.40 -19.36 6.81
N LYS A 32 -16.02 -18.92 8.01
CA LYS A 32 -16.32 -19.57 9.29
C LYS A 32 -17.66 -19.11 9.89
N GLY A 33 -18.33 -18.13 9.27
CA GLY A 33 -19.58 -17.55 9.76
C GLY A 33 -19.44 -16.41 10.77
N THR A 34 -18.21 -16.02 11.14
CA THR A 34 -17.96 -14.86 12.00
C THR A 34 -18.39 -13.58 11.29
N GLU A 35 -19.25 -12.81 11.95
CA GLU A 35 -19.75 -11.54 11.43
C GLU A 35 -18.83 -10.39 11.83
N SER A 36 -18.56 -9.52 10.86
CA SER A 36 -17.82 -8.28 11.02
C SER A 36 -18.51 -7.18 10.22
N PHE A 37 -18.10 -5.93 10.43
CA PHE A 37 -18.69 -4.79 9.75
C PHE A 37 -17.61 -4.05 8.97
N ARG A 38 -17.92 -3.65 7.73
CA ARG A 38 -16.98 -2.95 6.84
C ARG A 38 -17.61 -1.69 6.26
N LYS A 39 -16.90 -0.57 6.32
CA LYS A 39 -17.26 0.66 5.60
C LYS A 39 -16.37 0.81 4.37
N TYR A 40 -16.95 0.74 3.19
CA TYR A 40 -16.22 0.80 1.92
C TYR A 40 -16.08 2.23 1.39
N TYR A 41 -14.88 2.56 0.92
CA TYR A 41 -14.53 3.84 0.31
C TYR A 41 -14.62 3.71 -1.22
N LYS A 42 -15.85 3.60 -1.74
CA LYS A 42 -16.13 3.31 -3.17
C LYS A 42 -15.64 4.40 -4.11
N ALA A 43 -15.55 5.65 -3.65
CA ALA A 43 -14.98 6.75 -4.42
C ALA A 43 -13.46 6.87 -4.23
N GLY A 44 -12.80 5.99 -3.47
CA GLY A 44 -11.41 6.18 -3.06
C GLY A 44 -11.32 7.09 -1.83
N VAL A 45 -10.09 7.31 -1.40
CA VAL A 45 -9.77 7.99 -0.14
C VAL A 45 -9.13 9.32 -0.45
N TYR A 46 -9.71 10.40 0.09
CA TYR A 46 -9.19 11.75 -0.01
C TYR A 46 -8.39 12.09 1.25
N GLY A 47 -7.29 12.83 1.09
CA GLY A 47 -6.59 13.44 2.21
C GLY A 47 -5.25 14.03 1.84
N THR A 48 -4.72 14.85 2.75
CA THR A 48 -3.39 15.44 2.66
C THR A 48 -2.34 14.38 2.99
N LEU A 49 -1.38 14.14 2.09
CA LEU A 49 -0.32 13.16 2.30
C LEU A 49 0.61 13.59 3.42
N MET A 50 0.72 12.76 4.45
CA MET A 50 1.62 13.02 5.59
C MET A 50 2.95 12.31 5.41
N ASN A 51 2.91 11.00 5.14
CA ASN A 51 4.09 10.18 4.94
C ASN A 51 3.73 8.84 4.29
N VAL A 52 4.76 8.11 3.88
CA VAL A 52 4.66 6.69 3.51
C VAL A 52 5.64 5.91 4.39
N SER A 53 5.26 4.70 4.79
CA SER A 53 6.07 3.86 5.67
C SER A 53 5.95 2.38 5.30
N ILE A 54 6.97 1.59 5.62
CA ILE A 54 6.91 0.13 5.58
C ILE A 54 6.66 -0.35 7.01
N ARG A 55 5.65 -1.19 7.21
CA ARG A 55 5.30 -1.73 8.54
C ARG A 55 5.12 -3.23 8.48
N ASP A 56 5.21 -3.87 9.63
CA ASP A 56 4.71 -5.23 9.81
C ASP A 56 3.20 -5.16 10.03
N SER A 57 2.46 -6.02 9.33
CA SER A 57 1.08 -6.31 9.63
C SER A 57 0.99 -7.28 10.82
N PHE A 58 -0.23 -7.52 11.30
CA PHE A 58 -0.45 -8.44 12.40
C PHE A 58 -0.02 -9.89 12.09
N ASN A 59 -0.14 -10.32 10.83
CA ASN A 59 0.28 -11.67 10.41
C ASN A 59 1.78 -11.75 10.07
N GLY A 60 2.56 -10.68 10.35
CA GLY A 60 4.00 -10.61 10.07
C GLY A 60 4.34 -10.32 8.60
N SER A 61 3.34 -10.09 7.73
CA SER A 61 3.58 -9.61 6.37
C SER A 61 4.08 -8.16 6.39
N LYS A 62 4.89 -7.79 5.40
CA LYS A 62 5.28 -6.38 5.21
C LYS A 62 4.18 -5.66 4.44
N ILE A 63 3.79 -4.48 4.90
CA ILE A 63 2.81 -3.61 4.25
C ILE A 63 3.42 -2.25 3.91
N ILE A 64 2.96 -1.65 2.82
CA ILE A 64 3.12 -0.23 2.52
C ILE A 64 1.96 0.49 3.20
N SER A 65 2.26 1.41 4.11
CA SER A 65 1.27 2.26 4.77
C SER A 65 1.41 3.70 4.29
N VAL A 66 0.40 4.17 3.56
CA VAL A 66 0.28 5.58 3.15
C VAL A 66 -0.60 6.29 4.17
N ALA A 67 -0.05 7.31 4.84
CA ALA A 67 -0.76 8.08 5.84
C ALA A 67 -1.30 9.37 5.23
N LEU A 68 -2.62 9.54 5.26
CA LEU A 68 -3.31 10.76 4.85
C LEU A 68 -3.98 11.41 6.07
N LYS A 69 -4.15 12.73 6.06
CA LYS A 69 -5.09 13.44 6.93
C LYS A 69 -6.34 13.80 6.14
N ASP A 70 -7.52 13.44 6.65
CA ASP A 70 -8.79 13.86 6.05
C ASP A 70 -9.16 15.31 6.43
N ALA A 71 -10.27 15.81 5.90
CA ALA A 71 -10.75 17.17 6.16
C ALA A 71 -11.06 17.43 7.66
N ASN A 72 -11.25 16.38 8.45
CA ASN A 72 -11.51 16.44 9.89
C ASN A 72 -10.23 16.29 10.73
N ASN A 73 -9.05 16.28 10.10
CA ASN A 73 -7.76 15.99 10.71
C ASN A 73 -7.65 14.57 11.29
N ASP A 74 -8.50 13.62 10.89
CA ASP A 74 -8.30 12.22 11.21
C ASP A 74 -7.22 11.63 10.32
N PHE A 75 -6.39 10.76 10.89
CA PHE A 75 -5.41 9.99 10.12
C PHE A 75 -6.07 8.79 9.46
N LEU A 76 -5.86 8.65 8.16
CA LEU A 76 -6.24 7.49 7.36
C LEU A 76 -4.96 6.76 6.93
N TYR A 77 -4.79 5.51 7.38
CA TYR A 77 -3.66 4.67 7.01
C TYR A 77 -4.10 3.65 5.97
N LEU A 78 -3.80 3.93 4.70
CA LEU A 78 -4.09 3.02 3.59
C LEU A 78 -3.01 1.94 3.55
N GLN A 79 -3.42 0.68 3.64
CA GLN A 79 -2.53 -0.47 3.73
C GLN A 79 -2.56 -1.28 2.44
N PHE A 80 -1.37 -1.54 1.90
CA PHE A 80 -1.15 -2.43 0.76
C PHE A 80 -0.15 -3.51 1.16
N ASP A 81 -0.40 -4.77 0.82
CA ASP A 81 0.61 -5.81 1.06
C ASP A 81 1.81 -5.57 0.17
N LEU A 82 2.99 -5.47 0.75
CA LEU A 82 4.21 -5.24 -0.03
C LEU A 82 4.57 -6.47 -0.86
N LEU A 83 4.39 -7.66 -0.28
CA LEU A 83 4.83 -8.92 -0.85
C LEU A 83 3.64 -9.86 -1.08
N ASN A 84 3.70 -10.62 -2.16
CA ASN A 84 2.81 -11.75 -2.38
C ASN A 84 3.30 -13.01 -1.64
N THR A 85 2.53 -14.09 -1.72
CA THR A 85 2.84 -15.40 -1.10
C THR A 85 4.17 -16.01 -1.56
N ASN A 86 4.72 -15.56 -2.69
CA ASN A 86 6.01 -16.00 -3.22
C ASN A 86 7.18 -15.10 -2.78
N GLY A 87 6.96 -14.12 -1.88
CA GLY A 87 7.98 -13.20 -1.40
C GLY A 87 8.41 -12.09 -2.38
N SER A 88 7.74 -12.00 -3.52
CA SER A 88 7.96 -10.96 -4.53
C SER A 88 7.04 -9.76 -4.30
N VAL A 89 7.40 -8.60 -4.86
CA VAL A 89 6.53 -7.41 -4.76
C VAL A 89 5.16 -7.74 -5.34
N GLU A 90 4.10 -7.37 -4.61
CA GLU A 90 2.72 -7.60 -5.04
C GLU A 90 2.44 -6.76 -6.30
N ALA A 91 2.16 -7.43 -7.42
CA ALA A 91 2.18 -6.80 -8.73
C ALA A 91 0.91 -5.98 -9.03
N LYS A 92 -0.23 -6.28 -8.37
CA LYS A 92 -1.51 -5.65 -8.67
C LYS A 92 -1.61 -4.24 -8.11
N TYR A 93 -1.15 -4.02 -6.88
CA TYR A 93 -1.33 -2.76 -6.17
C TYR A 93 -0.03 -2.22 -5.59
N ALA A 94 0.81 -3.06 -4.96
CA ALA A 94 2.04 -2.58 -4.34
C ALA A 94 3.01 -1.99 -5.38
N GLU A 95 3.21 -2.70 -6.48
CA GLU A 95 3.98 -2.18 -7.62
C GLU A 95 3.38 -0.86 -8.13
N HIS A 96 2.05 -0.80 -8.30
CA HIS A 96 1.39 0.42 -8.79
C HIS A 96 1.55 1.62 -7.85
N ILE A 97 1.42 1.45 -6.53
CA ILE A 97 1.64 2.57 -5.60
C ILE A 97 3.11 3.00 -5.61
N ILE A 98 4.07 2.05 -5.59
CA ILE A 98 5.52 2.32 -5.63
C ILE A 98 5.87 3.19 -6.83
N ARG A 99 5.28 2.91 -8.00
CA ARG A 99 5.52 3.66 -9.23
C ARG A 99 5.22 5.15 -9.13
N HIS A 100 4.29 5.56 -8.27
CA HIS A 100 3.89 6.96 -8.15
C HIS A 100 4.62 7.71 -7.03
N LEU A 101 5.21 7.01 -6.06
CA LEU A 101 5.78 7.62 -4.85
C LEU A 101 6.81 8.71 -5.15
N GLY A 102 7.63 8.55 -6.19
CA GLY A 102 8.64 9.55 -6.57
C GLY A 102 8.07 10.92 -6.95
N ASN A 103 6.82 10.97 -7.43
CA ASN A 103 6.14 12.21 -7.82
C ASN A 103 5.14 12.73 -6.76
N MET A 104 4.88 11.95 -5.71
CA MET A 104 4.03 12.39 -4.60
C MET A 104 4.81 13.27 -3.64
N LYS A 105 4.15 14.29 -3.07
CA LYS A 105 4.76 15.22 -2.12
C LYS A 105 3.95 15.29 -0.84
N LYS A 106 4.65 15.36 0.30
CA LYS A 106 4.00 15.61 1.59
C LYS A 106 3.30 16.96 1.57
N GLY A 107 2.19 17.05 2.30
CA GLY A 107 1.39 18.27 2.42
C GLY A 107 0.50 18.55 1.20
N GLU A 108 0.59 17.76 0.12
CA GLU A 108 -0.35 17.86 -1.00
C GLU A 108 -1.57 16.96 -0.78
N ASP A 109 -2.71 17.41 -1.30
CA ASP A 109 -3.97 16.70 -1.24
C ASP A 109 -4.08 15.69 -2.39
N TYR A 110 -4.41 14.45 -2.03
CA TYR A 110 -4.60 13.37 -2.99
C TYR A 110 -5.93 12.67 -2.82
N ARG A 111 -6.41 12.11 -3.93
CA ARG A 111 -7.36 11.01 -3.96
C ARG A 111 -6.64 9.75 -4.40
N ILE A 112 -6.67 8.71 -3.58
CA ILE A 112 -6.10 7.40 -3.87
C ILE A 112 -7.22 6.38 -4.04
N PHE A 113 -7.26 5.72 -5.18
CA PHE A 113 -8.33 4.80 -5.56
C PHE A 113 -7.75 3.50 -6.18
N PRO A 114 -7.90 2.35 -5.52
CA PRO A 114 -7.61 1.07 -6.14
C PRO A 114 -8.65 0.76 -7.22
N TYR A 115 -8.27 0.06 -8.27
CA TYR A 115 -9.18 -0.34 -9.32
C TYR A 115 -8.89 -1.76 -9.80
N LYS A 116 -9.95 -2.39 -10.31
CA LYS A 116 -9.91 -3.57 -11.17
C LYS A 116 -10.81 -3.31 -12.35
N LEU A 117 -10.25 -3.48 -13.54
CA LEU A 117 -10.97 -3.49 -14.80
C LEU A 117 -10.89 -4.92 -15.31
N ASP A 118 -12.04 -5.59 -15.44
CA ASP A 118 -12.08 -6.85 -16.17
C ASP A 118 -11.75 -6.63 -17.65
N ALA A 119 -11.48 -7.73 -18.36
CA ALA A 119 -11.10 -7.68 -19.77
C ALA A 119 -12.08 -6.88 -20.65
N GLU A 120 -13.39 -6.99 -20.39
CA GLU A 120 -14.43 -6.28 -21.16
C GLU A 120 -14.42 -4.78 -20.85
N SER A 121 -14.34 -4.42 -19.58
CA SER A 121 -14.26 -3.04 -19.11
C SER A 121 -12.98 -2.36 -19.59
N GLN A 122 -11.86 -3.07 -19.62
CA GLN A 122 -10.59 -2.56 -20.16
C GLN A 122 -10.69 -2.32 -21.66
N LYS A 123 -11.34 -3.22 -22.41
CA LYS A 123 -11.59 -3.02 -23.84
C LYS A 123 -12.44 -1.77 -24.09
N LYS A 124 -13.56 -1.66 -23.39
CA LYS A 124 -14.43 -0.49 -23.49
C LYS A 124 -13.71 0.81 -23.13
N TYR A 125 -12.89 0.78 -22.08
CA TYR A 125 -12.06 1.93 -21.70
C TYR A 125 -11.12 2.35 -22.82
N ASP A 126 -10.43 1.39 -23.45
CA ASP A 126 -9.52 1.69 -24.57
C ASP A 126 -10.28 2.26 -25.78
N GLU A 127 -11.45 1.70 -26.12
CA GLU A 127 -12.34 2.22 -27.18
C GLU A 127 -12.81 3.65 -26.90
N ASP A 128 -13.32 3.92 -25.68
CA ASP A 128 -13.86 5.22 -25.28
C ASP A 128 -12.78 6.32 -25.24
N ASN A 129 -11.50 5.95 -25.03
CA ASN A 129 -10.38 6.87 -24.95
C ASN A 129 -9.55 6.94 -26.26
N GLY A 130 -9.96 6.22 -27.31
CA GLY A 130 -9.25 6.21 -28.59
C GLY A 130 -7.89 5.52 -28.55
N ASN A 131 -7.68 4.61 -27.58
CA ASN A 131 -6.49 3.77 -27.52
C ASN A 131 -6.60 2.63 -28.56
N GLU A 132 -5.46 2.07 -28.95
CA GLU A 132 -5.43 0.91 -29.85
C GLU A 132 -6.09 -0.31 -29.18
N VAL A 133 -7.09 -0.88 -29.87
CA VAL A 133 -7.77 -2.07 -29.40
C VAL A 133 -6.87 -3.28 -29.57
N LYS A 134 -6.65 -4.01 -28.48
CA LYS A 134 -5.76 -5.18 -28.46
C LYS A 134 -6.49 -6.46 -28.88
N ASP A 135 -5.77 -7.39 -29.48
CA ASP A 135 -6.29 -8.72 -29.80
C ASP A 135 -6.74 -9.50 -28.56
N LYS A 136 -6.13 -9.21 -27.41
CA LYS A 136 -6.46 -9.87 -26.15
C LYS A 136 -6.37 -8.91 -24.97
N TYR A 137 -7.45 -8.92 -24.18
CA TYR A 137 -7.57 -8.19 -22.93
C TYR A 137 -7.43 -9.12 -21.75
N TYR A 138 -6.90 -8.57 -20.65
CA TYR A 138 -6.73 -9.25 -19.38
C TYR A 138 -7.23 -8.32 -18.28
N ASP A 139 -7.59 -8.89 -17.14
CA ASP A 139 -7.93 -8.11 -15.97
C ASP A 139 -6.76 -7.19 -15.57
N SER A 140 -7.03 -5.89 -15.54
CA SER A 140 -6.10 -4.86 -15.15
C SER A 140 -6.39 -4.44 -13.73
N HIS A 141 -5.37 -4.44 -12.88
CA HIS A 141 -5.47 -3.98 -11.50
C HIS A 141 -4.50 -2.81 -11.30
N GLY A 142 -4.75 -1.98 -10.31
CA GLY A 142 -3.83 -0.90 -10.01
C GLY A 142 -4.33 0.07 -8.96
N VAL A 143 -3.56 1.14 -8.81
CA VAL A 143 -3.90 2.28 -7.96
C VAL A 143 -3.88 3.52 -8.84
N SER A 144 -5.01 4.23 -8.87
CA SER A 144 -5.12 5.57 -9.44
C SER A 144 -4.84 6.60 -8.35
N ILE A 145 -3.89 7.49 -8.62
CA ILE A 145 -3.55 8.59 -7.73
C ILE A 145 -3.78 9.88 -8.47
N LYS A 146 -4.53 10.77 -7.84
CA LYS A 146 -4.87 12.07 -8.41
C LYS A 146 -4.65 13.14 -7.35
N THR A 147 -4.16 14.30 -7.74
CA THR A 147 -4.23 15.48 -6.87
C THR A 147 -5.69 15.87 -6.68
N ALA A 148 -6.00 16.40 -5.52
CA ALA A 148 -7.36 16.76 -5.14
C ALA A 148 -7.42 18.12 -4.45
N ASN A 149 -8.62 18.67 -4.36
CA ASN A 149 -8.97 19.70 -3.39
C ASN A 149 -9.76 19.00 -2.29
N LEU A 150 -9.20 18.92 -1.08
CA LEU A 150 -9.83 18.22 0.03
C LEU A 150 -11.11 18.90 0.54
N SER A 151 -11.18 20.23 0.49
CA SER A 151 -12.36 20.99 0.93
C SER A 151 -13.57 20.80 0.01
N GLU A 152 -13.34 20.57 -1.27
CA GLU A 152 -14.38 20.35 -2.28
C GLU A 152 -14.57 18.86 -2.64
N GLU A 153 -13.75 17.97 -2.07
CA GLU A 153 -13.64 16.55 -2.46
C GLU A 153 -13.50 16.34 -3.98
N LYS A 154 -12.81 17.29 -4.64
CA LYS A 154 -12.74 17.35 -6.10
C LYS A 154 -11.38 16.89 -6.60
N VAL A 155 -11.39 16.02 -7.61
CA VAL A 155 -10.18 15.63 -8.34
C VAL A 155 -9.71 16.78 -9.22
N LEU A 156 -8.40 17.06 -9.18
CA LEU A 156 -7.77 18.10 -9.98
C LEU A 156 -7.05 17.51 -11.19
N ALA A 157 -5.97 16.74 -10.96
CA ALA A 157 -5.17 16.17 -12.03
C ALA A 157 -4.70 14.75 -11.69
N LYS A 158 -4.41 13.96 -12.73
CA LYS A 158 -3.77 12.66 -12.56
C LYS A 158 -2.30 12.86 -12.15
N VAL A 159 -1.85 12.09 -11.17
CA VAL A 159 -0.42 11.99 -10.85
C VAL A 159 0.19 10.99 -11.81
N GLU A 160 1.15 11.42 -12.62
CA GLU A 160 1.85 10.51 -13.52
C GLU A 160 2.85 9.65 -12.73
N PRO A 161 3.04 8.38 -13.13
CA PRO A 161 3.99 7.51 -12.46
C PRO A 161 5.41 8.03 -12.66
N PHE A 162 6.19 8.04 -11.58
CA PHE A 162 7.62 8.31 -11.61
C PHE A 162 8.37 7.17 -12.30
N LEU A 163 8.01 5.92 -11.98
CA LEU A 163 8.59 4.72 -12.58
C LEU A 163 7.75 4.22 -13.77
N VAL A 164 8.42 3.96 -14.89
CA VAL A 164 7.79 3.56 -16.16
C VAL A 164 8.23 2.15 -16.58
N TYR A 165 7.42 1.47 -17.39
CA TYR A 165 7.75 0.12 -17.90
C TYR A 165 8.62 0.13 -19.16
N SER A 166 8.69 1.26 -19.84
CA SER A 166 9.42 1.43 -21.09
C SER A 166 9.97 2.85 -21.18
N GLY A 167 11.07 3.01 -21.91
CA GLY A 167 11.79 4.28 -22.04
C GLY A 167 13.28 4.10 -21.78
N GLU A 168 13.96 5.21 -21.56
CA GLU A 168 15.38 5.26 -21.21
C GLU A 168 15.55 5.97 -19.84
N GLY A 169 16.53 5.54 -19.05
CA GLY A 169 16.91 6.16 -17.78
C GLY A 169 16.69 5.31 -16.55
N ASP A 170 17.04 5.87 -15.39
CA ASP A 170 17.09 5.18 -14.10
C ASP A 170 15.70 4.88 -13.49
N ASN A 171 14.64 5.46 -14.07
CA ASN A 171 13.26 5.27 -13.63
C ASN A 171 12.51 4.19 -14.43
N VAL A 172 13.21 3.45 -15.30
CA VAL A 172 12.63 2.34 -16.07
C VAL A 172 12.70 1.06 -15.27
N ILE A 173 11.54 0.45 -15.03
CA ILE A 173 11.42 -0.83 -14.34
C ILE A 173 12.06 -1.92 -15.22
N PRO A 174 12.99 -2.74 -14.67
CA PRO A 174 13.56 -3.86 -15.41
C PRO A 174 12.49 -4.77 -15.99
N SER A 175 12.60 -5.06 -17.29
CA SER A 175 11.70 -5.98 -17.98
C SER A 175 11.88 -7.41 -17.48
N LEU A 176 10.80 -8.17 -17.49
CA LEU A 176 10.85 -9.60 -17.20
C LEU A 176 11.35 -10.36 -18.42
N ASP A 177 12.36 -11.21 -18.21
CA ASP A 177 12.86 -12.11 -19.24
C ASP A 177 12.04 -13.39 -19.21
N TRP A 178 11.29 -13.66 -20.26
CA TRP A 178 10.42 -14.84 -20.35
C TRP A 178 11.12 -15.97 -21.09
N LYS A 179 11.16 -17.16 -20.47
CA LYS A 179 11.67 -18.39 -21.10
C LYS A 179 10.56 -19.43 -21.19
N ALA A 180 10.64 -20.29 -22.20
CA ALA A 180 9.75 -21.44 -22.32
C ALA A 180 9.88 -22.34 -21.10
N ASP A 181 8.75 -22.87 -20.63
CA ASP A 181 8.77 -23.89 -19.58
C ASP A 181 9.38 -25.18 -20.15
N PRO A 182 10.35 -25.80 -19.46
CA PRO A 182 11.00 -27.01 -19.97
C PRO A 182 10.05 -28.21 -20.08
N VAL A 183 8.87 -28.16 -19.45
CA VAL A 183 7.85 -29.22 -19.49
C VAL A 183 6.75 -28.91 -20.51
N ASP A 184 6.50 -27.63 -20.81
CA ASP A 184 5.44 -27.19 -21.71
C ASP A 184 5.86 -25.94 -22.47
N GLU A 185 6.40 -26.12 -23.68
CA GLU A 185 6.91 -25.03 -24.52
C GLU A 185 5.84 -23.99 -24.92
N THR A 186 4.55 -24.33 -24.77
CA THR A 186 3.44 -23.38 -24.98
C THR A 186 3.30 -22.38 -23.84
N LYS A 187 3.86 -22.69 -22.67
CA LYS A 187 3.89 -21.82 -21.51
C LYS A 187 5.24 -21.11 -21.42
N LYS A 188 5.19 -19.82 -21.14
CA LYS A 188 6.37 -19.02 -20.80
C LYS A 188 6.29 -18.62 -19.35
N LYS A 189 7.43 -18.64 -18.66
CA LYS A 189 7.58 -18.14 -17.29
C LYS A 189 8.72 -17.12 -17.22
N PRO A 190 8.61 -16.10 -16.36
CA PRO A 190 9.71 -15.17 -16.15
C PRO A 190 10.87 -15.91 -15.49
N THR A 191 12.10 -15.56 -15.85
CA THR A 191 13.28 -16.09 -15.17
C THR A 191 13.38 -15.54 -13.76
N GLY A 192 13.88 -16.35 -12.82
CA GLY A 192 14.11 -15.93 -11.44
C GLY A 192 14.98 -14.67 -11.37
N ALA A 193 16.08 -14.65 -12.12
CA ALA A 193 16.99 -13.49 -12.18
C ALA A 193 16.27 -12.19 -12.60
N SER A 194 15.41 -12.22 -13.64
CA SER A 194 14.67 -11.03 -14.06
C SER A 194 13.62 -10.59 -13.03
N LYS A 195 13.00 -11.55 -12.34
CA LYS A 195 12.04 -11.29 -11.26
C LYS A 195 12.72 -10.62 -10.07
N ASP A 196 13.87 -11.17 -9.66
CA ASP A 196 14.66 -10.65 -8.54
C ASP A 196 15.22 -9.25 -8.83
N ALA A 197 15.66 -9.01 -10.07
CA ALA A 197 16.12 -7.69 -10.51
C ALA A 197 14.99 -6.65 -10.42
N LYS A 198 13.80 -6.98 -10.95
CA LYS A 198 12.61 -6.13 -10.84
C LYS A 198 12.20 -5.88 -9.39
N ASP A 199 12.12 -6.93 -8.57
CA ASP A 199 11.75 -6.82 -7.16
C ASP A 199 12.74 -5.95 -6.37
N THR A 200 14.04 -6.14 -6.61
CA THR A 200 15.10 -5.35 -5.98
C THR A 200 15.00 -3.89 -6.36
N PHE A 201 14.80 -3.60 -7.66
CA PHE A 201 14.60 -2.24 -8.16
C PHE A 201 13.41 -1.55 -7.48
N LEU A 202 12.25 -2.21 -7.43
CA LEU A 202 11.04 -1.66 -6.79
C LEU A 202 11.22 -1.43 -5.28
N LYS A 203 11.88 -2.37 -4.59
CA LYS A 203 12.18 -2.24 -3.15
C LYS A 203 13.14 -1.07 -2.87
N ILE A 204 14.16 -0.87 -3.72
CA ILE A 204 15.07 0.28 -3.61
C ILE A 204 14.30 1.59 -3.84
N ALA A 205 13.45 1.66 -4.88
CA ALA A 205 12.66 2.85 -5.16
C ALA A 205 11.70 3.19 -4.00
N LEU A 206 11.03 2.17 -3.45
CA LEU A 206 10.18 2.32 -2.26
C LEU A 206 10.99 2.85 -1.07
N LYS A 207 12.14 2.23 -0.78
CA LYS A 207 13.02 2.64 0.32
C LYS A 207 13.49 4.08 0.15
N ASN A 208 13.90 4.48 -1.06
CA ASN A 208 14.35 5.83 -1.34
C ASN A 208 13.24 6.88 -1.12
N ALA A 209 12.01 6.56 -1.50
CA ALA A 209 10.87 7.44 -1.24
C ALA A 209 10.54 7.53 0.26
N VAL A 210 10.45 6.38 0.94
CA VAL A 210 10.09 6.27 2.37
C VAL A 210 11.16 6.84 3.28
N ASP A 211 12.44 6.68 2.98
CA ASP A 211 13.53 7.23 3.81
C ASP A 211 13.90 8.67 3.39
N GLY A 212 13.49 9.07 2.19
CA GLY A 212 13.72 10.40 1.61
C GLY A 212 12.54 11.34 1.81
N HIS A 213 11.93 11.78 0.72
CA HIS A 213 10.96 12.87 0.71
C HIS A 213 9.61 12.53 1.37
N LEU A 214 9.26 11.24 1.51
CA LEU A 214 8.02 10.77 2.14
C LEU A 214 8.20 10.24 3.56
N LYS A 215 9.38 10.45 4.17
CA LYS A 215 9.70 9.96 5.52
C LYS A 215 8.75 10.44 6.60
N TYR A 216 8.44 9.59 7.58
CA TYR A 216 7.77 10.09 8.78
C TYR A 216 8.68 11.07 9.54
N GLU A 217 8.22 12.31 9.68
CA GLU A 217 8.84 13.30 10.57
C GLU A 217 8.02 13.32 11.85
N GLN A 218 8.61 12.84 12.93
CA GLN A 218 8.03 13.00 14.25
C GLN A 218 8.13 14.49 14.57
N THR A 219 7.00 15.19 14.56
CA THR A 219 6.95 16.55 15.05
C THR A 219 7.06 16.46 16.57
N ASP A 220 8.26 16.62 17.10
CA ASP A 220 8.45 16.87 18.53
C ASP A 220 7.86 18.25 18.82
N SER A 221 6.58 18.27 19.17
CA SER A 221 5.98 19.39 19.88
C SER A 221 6.43 19.33 21.33
N ASP A 222 7.10 20.41 21.76
CA ASP A 222 7.64 20.76 23.09
C ASP A 222 9.07 20.35 23.44
N SER A 223 10.00 21.31 23.31
CA SER A 223 10.51 22.07 24.48
C SER A 223 11.67 22.98 24.09
N SER A 224 11.42 24.28 24.10
CA SER A 224 12.45 25.29 24.30
C SER A 224 12.78 25.37 25.79
N THR A 225 13.97 24.96 26.23
CA THR A 225 14.75 25.66 27.28
C THR A 225 16.22 25.22 27.19
N GLU A 226 17.12 26.20 27.28
CA GLU A 226 18.58 26.09 27.42
C GLU A 226 19.00 25.15 28.57
N GLY A 227 20.16 24.51 28.43
CA GLY A 227 20.77 23.76 29.52
C GLY A 227 21.93 22.84 29.11
N GLU A 228 23.10 23.44 28.91
CA GLU A 228 24.40 22.77 28.89
C GLU A 228 24.66 22.05 30.22
N SER A 229 25.04 20.75 30.20
CA SER A 229 26.21 20.20 30.89
C SER A 229 26.20 18.66 31.00
N THR A 230 27.39 18.13 30.75
CA THR A 230 27.93 16.76 30.77
C THR A 230 27.75 15.94 32.06
N THR A 231 27.58 14.60 31.94
CA THR A 231 28.48 13.56 32.54
C THR A 231 28.02 12.09 32.30
N THR A 232 28.86 11.34 31.57
CA THR A 232 29.53 10.05 31.84
C THR A 232 28.83 8.79 32.46
N SER A 233 28.92 7.69 31.68
CA SER A 233 29.23 6.26 31.96
C SER A 233 28.32 5.25 32.70
N GLU A 234 28.18 4.10 32.00
CA GLU A 234 28.25 2.68 32.41
C GLU A 234 27.33 2.11 33.51
N SER A 235 26.53 1.09 33.15
CA SER A 235 26.88 -0.34 33.31
C SER A 235 25.65 -1.27 33.24
N LYS A 236 25.85 -2.49 32.71
CA LYS A 236 24.96 -3.67 32.73
C LYS A 236 25.51 -4.62 33.80
N PRO A 237 24.71 -5.41 34.55
CA PRO A 237 24.40 -6.81 34.14
C PRO A 237 23.01 -7.36 34.62
N VAL A 238 22.26 -8.13 33.81
CA VAL A 238 22.05 -9.62 33.79
C VAL A 238 21.13 -10.23 34.90
N ALA A 239 19.91 -10.64 34.45
CA ALA A 239 19.10 -11.87 34.69
C ALA A 239 18.72 -12.31 36.14
N LYS A 240 17.61 -13.00 36.49
CA LYS A 240 16.40 -13.64 35.90
C LYS A 240 15.53 -14.16 37.11
N PRO A 241 14.48 -14.98 36.96
CA PRO A 241 13.08 -14.70 36.63
C PRO A 241 12.10 -14.94 37.81
N GLN A 242 10.87 -14.43 37.74
CA GLN A 242 9.77 -15.03 38.51
C GLN A 242 8.49 -15.09 37.69
N THR A 243 8.03 -16.33 37.55
CA THR A 243 6.85 -16.82 36.86
C THR A 243 5.60 -16.45 37.63
N SER A 244 4.59 -15.88 36.95
CA SER A 244 3.19 -16.11 37.28
C SER A 244 2.37 -16.07 35.99
N SER A 245 1.78 -17.22 35.73
CA SER A 245 0.81 -17.55 34.69
C SER A 245 -0.45 -16.69 34.79
N GLU A 246 -0.89 -16.14 33.67
CA GLU A 246 -2.31 -15.95 33.37
C GLU A 246 -2.50 -16.32 31.89
N ASP A 247 -3.36 -17.30 31.68
CA ASP A 247 -3.88 -17.72 30.38
C ASP A 247 -4.48 -16.52 29.65
N VAL A 248 -4.05 -16.31 28.41
CA VAL A 248 -4.78 -15.49 27.45
C VAL A 248 -5.07 -16.38 26.26
N ASP A 249 -6.35 -16.71 26.13
CA ASP A 249 -6.91 -17.51 25.06
C ASP A 249 -6.45 -17.04 23.69
N GLU A 250 -5.91 -18.00 22.95
CA GLU A 250 -5.69 -17.98 21.52
C GLU A 250 -7.04 -17.92 20.80
N ASP A 251 -7.50 -16.72 20.44
CA ASP A 251 -8.48 -16.56 19.35
C ASP A 251 -7.81 -15.93 18.14
N ASP A 252 -7.13 -16.85 17.46
CA ASP A 252 -6.61 -16.82 16.10
C ASP A 252 -7.77 -16.58 15.10
N ASP A 253 -8.12 -15.31 14.88
CA ASP A 253 -9.18 -14.96 13.93
C ASP A 253 -8.86 -13.70 13.11
N LEU A 254 -7.94 -13.85 12.16
CA LEU A 254 -8.02 -13.15 10.88
C LEU A 254 -7.68 -14.11 9.72
N PRO A 255 -8.57 -14.24 8.71
CA PRO A 255 -8.28 -15.01 7.53
C PRO A 255 -7.49 -14.17 6.51
N PHE A 256 -6.39 -14.78 6.06
CA PHE A 256 -5.49 -14.42 4.95
C PHE A 256 -4.43 -13.35 5.27
#